data_AF-E4SAY8-F1
#
_entry.id   AF-E4SAY8-F1
#
_cell.length_a   1.000
_cell.length_b   1.000
_cell.length_c   1.000
_cell.angle_alpha   90.00
_cell.angle_beta   90.00
_cell.angle_gamma   90.00
#
_symmetry.space_group_name_H-M   'P 1'
#
loop_
_entity.id
_entity.type
_entity.pdbx_description
1 polymer ?
#
loop_
_entity_poly.entity_id
_entity_poly.type
_entity_poly.pdbx_seq_one_letter_code
_entity_poly.pdbx_strand_id
1 'polypeptide(L)'
;MVVYDQQRFSEYISLLAKLGSLTKLFSNSGNSYLDSRLAENIYCYKFNARNVARDDNTVDAIYYSTGVAIKTFLASSNFQKIAEFNKNSPEIRERLNEDVISAVEYIAHLRNRRIESTAEIYGIPENNMIYHCVVREKENFIIIEEPLHKIVKEEIKNVKKRSENSIEFSDKYGEYIFNISKSVLMKKFFSKEAVKRAEVRFEIIENPIDLIENLVNISIEPRIISLKPYVILPLYSYDRRRNKYVPEHSGLNQWNAGGRPRDENEVYIRIPSVIKKNFPDFFPSRDTPFELILPNEKVISAKICQDNDKALMSNPNKVLGKWILRDILKIKEGELVTYEKLAEIGIDSVIVWKEGELKYRIDFREIGAYENFITKISEGRG
;
A
#
# COMPACT_ATOMS: atom_id res chain seq x y z
N MET A 1 16.75 24.00 22.83
CA MET A 1 17.55 23.12 21.95
C MET A 1 18.20 22.04 22.80
N VAL A 2 18.25 20.80 22.32
CA VAL A 2 18.79 19.69 23.11
C VAL A 2 20.31 19.79 23.24
N VAL A 3 20.84 19.50 24.43
CA VAL A 3 22.27 19.32 24.67
C VAL A 3 22.52 17.82 24.75
N TYR A 4 23.26 17.29 23.78
CA TYR A 4 23.58 15.87 23.72
C TYR A 4 24.91 15.60 24.41
N ASP A 5 25.02 14.43 25.03
CA ASP A 5 26.31 13.83 25.31
C ASP A 5 27.07 13.62 23.99
N GLN A 6 28.32 14.10 23.94
CA GLN A 6 29.11 14.13 22.70
C GLN A 6 29.37 12.73 22.15
N GLN A 7 29.64 11.75 23.03
CA GLN A 7 29.90 10.38 22.62
C GLN A 7 28.64 9.75 22.02
N ARG A 8 27.50 9.83 22.73
CA ARG A 8 26.22 9.30 22.22
C ARG A 8 25.79 9.96 20.91
N PHE A 9 26.00 11.27 20.79
CA PHE A 9 25.71 11.96 19.53
C PHE A 9 26.60 11.47 18.39
N SER A 10 27.90 11.30 18.63
CA SER A 10 28.82 10.73 17.63
C SER A 10 28.41 9.31 17.20
N GLU A 11 28.00 8.46 18.14
CA GLU A 11 27.50 7.13 17.85
C GLU A 11 26.17 7.13 17.08
N TYR A 12 25.29 8.09 17.35
CA TYR A 12 24.07 8.32 16.59
C TYR A 12 24.39 8.69 15.14
N ILE A 13 25.32 9.62 14.93
CA ILE A 13 25.80 10.00 13.60
C ILE A 13 26.42 8.82 12.86
N SER A 14 27.26 8.02 13.53
CA SER A 14 27.85 6.81 12.95
C SER A 14 26.78 5.80 12.53
N LEU A 15 25.76 5.58 13.36
CA LEU A 15 24.66 4.67 13.03
C LEU A 15 23.83 5.18 11.85
N LEU A 16 23.55 6.49 11.79
CA LEU A 16 22.88 7.09 10.64
C LEU A 16 23.68 6.91 9.35
N ALA A 17 25.01 7.08 9.38
CA ALA A 17 25.86 6.84 8.22
C ALA A 17 25.75 5.39 7.71
N LYS A 18 25.82 4.41 8.63
CA LYS A 18 25.69 2.98 8.30
C LYS A 18 24.32 2.63 7.72
N LEU A 19 23.26 3.29 8.16
CA LEU A 19 21.92 3.03 7.64
C LEU A 19 21.68 3.78 6.33
N GLY A 20 22.26 4.97 6.18
CA GLY A 20 22.28 5.71 4.92
C GLY A 20 22.98 4.94 3.81
N SER A 21 24.09 4.26 4.12
CA SER A 21 24.78 3.41 3.14
C SER A 21 23.92 2.23 2.64
N LEU A 22 22.86 1.87 3.36
CA LEU A 22 21.91 0.83 2.96
C LEU A 22 20.71 1.36 2.15
N THR A 23 20.81 2.57 1.58
CA THR A 23 19.74 3.21 0.79
C THR A 23 19.10 2.27 -0.25
N LYS A 24 19.91 1.44 -0.93
CA LYS A 24 19.43 0.49 -1.96
C LYS A 24 18.59 -0.67 -1.44
N LEU A 25 18.45 -0.85 -0.12
CA LEU A 25 17.44 -1.75 0.45
C LEU A 25 16.01 -1.24 0.23
N PHE A 26 15.83 0.07 0.11
CA PHE A 26 14.51 0.70 0.14
C PHE A 26 14.21 1.56 -1.09
N SER A 27 15.24 2.02 -1.81
CA SER A 27 15.10 2.98 -2.90
C SER A 27 16.19 2.81 -3.95
N ASN A 28 15.77 2.80 -5.22
CA ASN A 28 16.67 2.89 -6.38
C ASN A 28 16.97 4.34 -6.80
N SER A 29 16.40 5.34 -6.10
CA SER A 29 16.71 6.75 -6.38
C SER A 29 18.13 7.11 -5.94
N GLY A 30 18.74 8.09 -6.60
CA GLY A 30 20.07 8.59 -6.21
C GLY A 30 20.09 9.39 -4.89
N ASN A 31 18.94 9.68 -4.30
CA ASN A 31 18.87 10.34 -2.99
C ASN A 31 18.91 9.30 -1.87
N SER A 32 19.60 9.63 -0.78
CA SER A 32 19.68 8.75 0.38
C SER A 32 18.29 8.47 0.95
N TYR A 33 18.08 7.26 1.45
CA TYR A 33 16.82 6.83 2.04
C TYR A 33 16.99 6.49 3.52
N LEU A 34 16.01 6.95 4.31
CA LEU A 34 15.84 6.56 5.71
C LEU A 34 14.34 6.53 5.98
N ASP A 35 13.83 5.39 6.40
CA ASP A 35 12.43 5.25 6.81
C ASP A 35 12.15 6.09 8.07
N SER A 36 10.97 6.71 8.15
CA SER A 36 10.64 7.61 9.27
C SER A 36 10.52 6.88 10.60
N ARG A 37 9.95 5.66 10.62
CA ARG A 37 9.88 4.84 11.84
C ARG A 37 11.25 4.37 12.26
N LEU A 38 12.10 4.04 11.30
CA LEU A 38 13.50 3.72 11.57
C LEU A 38 14.23 4.92 12.23
N ALA A 39 14.05 6.14 11.73
CA ALA A 39 14.62 7.35 12.33
C ALA A 39 14.15 7.56 13.79
N GLU A 40 12.85 7.40 14.05
CA GLU A 40 12.28 7.46 15.41
C GLU A 40 12.92 6.45 16.36
N ASN A 41 13.01 5.19 15.91
CA ASN A 41 13.56 4.09 16.71
C ASN A 41 15.05 4.29 17.00
N ILE A 42 15.83 4.76 16.03
CA ILE A 42 17.27 5.00 16.22
C ILE A 42 17.51 6.13 17.21
N TYR A 43 16.74 7.22 17.12
CA TYR A 43 16.83 8.31 18.07
C TYR A 43 16.57 7.81 19.49
N CYS A 44 15.48 7.07 19.69
CA CYS A 44 15.14 6.48 20.99
C CYS A 44 16.23 5.52 21.49
N TYR A 45 16.69 4.62 20.62
CA TYR A 45 17.75 3.66 20.94
C TYR A 45 19.06 4.34 21.36
N LYS A 46 19.52 5.35 20.60
CA LYS A 46 20.82 5.98 20.84
C LYS A 46 20.84 6.96 21.98
N PHE A 47 19.75 7.69 22.20
CA PHE A 47 19.68 8.66 23.29
C PHE A 47 19.05 8.08 24.55
N ASN A 48 18.62 6.82 24.54
CA ASN A 48 17.80 6.22 25.58
C ASN A 48 16.55 7.08 25.86
N ALA A 49 15.96 7.63 24.79
CA ALA A 49 14.76 8.45 24.88
C ALA A 49 13.54 7.54 24.94
N ARG A 50 12.51 7.98 25.68
CA ARG A 50 11.25 7.25 25.75
C ARG A 50 10.49 7.40 24.44
N ASN A 51 10.25 6.30 23.75
CA ASN A 51 9.42 6.28 22.54
C ASN A 51 7.95 6.49 22.93
N VAL A 52 7.33 7.53 22.35
CA VAL A 52 5.92 7.88 22.55
C VAL A 52 5.18 8.09 21.22
N ALA A 53 5.78 7.64 20.10
CA ALA A 53 5.21 7.80 18.77
C ALA A 53 3.89 7.02 18.65
N ARG A 54 2.77 7.76 18.58
CA ARG A 54 1.41 7.26 18.38
C ARG A 54 0.66 8.22 17.45
N ASP A 55 -0.38 7.73 16.79
CA ASP A 55 -1.10 8.48 15.73
C ASP A 55 -1.65 9.85 16.17
N ASP A 56 -1.87 10.06 17.48
CA ASP A 56 -2.46 11.27 18.04
C ASP A 56 -1.47 12.19 18.82
N ASN A 57 -0.16 11.89 18.85
CA ASN A 57 0.82 12.68 19.62
C ASN A 57 1.58 13.72 18.77
N THR A 58 1.97 14.84 19.38
CA THR A 58 2.79 15.87 18.72
C THR A 58 4.27 15.48 18.59
N VAL A 59 4.77 14.69 19.54
CA VAL A 59 6.19 14.29 19.63
C VAL A 59 6.32 12.78 19.56
N ASP A 60 7.46 12.32 19.06
CA ASP A 60 7.75 10.91 18.82
C ASP A 60 8.62 10.32 19.93
N ALA A 61 9.44 11.15 20.58
CA ALA A 61 10.31 10.77 21.68
C ALA A 61 10.32 11.81 22.81
N ILE A 62 10.64 11.36 24.01
CA ILE A 62 10.92 12.21 25.17
C ILE A 62 12.35 11.97 25.60
N TYR A 63 13.18 13.00 25.50
CA TYR A 63 14.56 12.99 25.95
C TYR A 63 14.69 13.87 27.20
N TYR A 64 14.88 13.24 28.36
CA TYR A 64 14.74 13.88 29.67
C TYR A 64 13.40 14.61 29.80
N SER A 65 13.41 15.94 29.82
CA SER A 65 12.22 16.80 29.91
C SER A 65 11.88 17.48 28.58
N THR A 66 12.52 17.11 27.47
CA THR A 66 12.29 17.69 26.15
C THR A 66 11.47 16.75 25.27
N GLY A 67 10.37 17.26 24.71
CA GLY A 67 9.62 16.57 23.67
C GLY A 67 10.28 16.72 22.30
N VAL A 68 10.46 15.61 21.57
CA VAL A 68 11.17 15.59 20.29
C VAL A 68 10.24 15.05 19.21
N ALA A 69 9.86 15.91 18.27
CA ALA A 69 9.15 15.54 17.05
C ALA A 69 10.17 15.23 15.94
N ILE A 70 10.28 13.98 15.55
CA ILE A 70 11.29 13.49 14.61
C ILE A 70 10.72 13.58 13.20
N LYS A 71 11.50 14.17 12.28
CA LYS A 71 11.09 14.33 10.88
C LYS A 71 12.17 13.83 9.95
N THR A 72 11.76 13.14 8.90
CA THR A 72 12.67 12.67 7.85
C THR A 72 12.11 13.04 6.49
N PHE A 73 12.85 13.83 5.71
CA PHE A 73 12.37 14.36 4.44
C PHE A 73 13.52 14.76 3.52
N LEU A 74 13.25 14.89 2.22
CA LEU A 74 14.24 15.34 1.24
C LEU A 74 14.52 16.83 1.39
N ALA A 75 15.76 17.27 1.16
CA ALA A 75 16.12 18.69 1.19
C ALA A 75 15.29 19.56 0.22
N SER A 76 14.81 18.98 -0.89
CA SER A 76 13.92 19.65 -1.84
C SER A 76 12.49 19.88 -1.34
N SER A 77 12.11 19.32 -0.19
CA SER A 77 10.76 19.39 0.36
C SER A 77 10.78 20.10 1.72
N ASN A 78 10.80 21.43 1.72
CA ASN A 78 10.87 22.22 2.96
C ASN A 78 9.52 22.35 3.70
N PHE A 79 8.38 22.11 3.04
CA PHE A 79 7.07 22.06 3.69
C PHE A 79 6.75 20.63 4.14
N GLN A 80 6.67 20.41 5.44
CA GLN A 80 6.40 19.09 6.03
C GLN A 80 5.14 19.11 6.89
N LYS A 81 4.43 17.97 6.88
CA LYS A 81 3.24 17.77 7.71
C LYS A 81 3.58 17.88 9.20
N ILE A 82 2.86 18.77 9.89
CA ILE A 82 2.94 18.95 11.35
C ILE A 82 1.65 18.59 12.08
N ALA A 83 0.51 18.51 11.38
CA ALA A 83 -0.76 18.02 11.94
C ALA A 83 -1.74 17.58 10.84
N GLU A 84 -2.69 16.73 11.23
CA GLU A 84 -3.75 16.19 10.37
C GLU A 84 -5.10 16.19 11.11
N PHE A 85 -6.16 16.66 10.47
CA PHE A 85 -7.43 17.04 11.11
C PHE A 85 -8.63 16.29 10.54
N ASN A 86 -8.47 15.01 10.20
CA ASN A 86 -9.54 14.21 9.57
C ASN A 86 -10.87 14.26 10.35
N LYS A 87 -10.81 14.15 11.68
CA LYS A 87 -11.99 14.23 12.56
C LYS A 87 -12.66 15.62 12.57
N ASN A 88 -11.89 16.69 12.38
CA ASN A 88 -12.36 18.08 12.39
C ASN A 88 -12.60 18.63 10.98
N SER A 89 -12.41 17.82 9.93
CA SER A 89 -12.53 18.29 8.55
C SER A 89 -13.90 18.90 8.21
N PRO A 90 -15.05 18.37 8.69
CA PRO A 90 -16.35 18.99 8.40
C PRO A 90 -16.44 20.43 8.93
N GLU A 91 -16.10 20.64 10.20
CA GLU A 91 -16.14 21.96 10.83
C GLU A 91 -15.13 22.94 10.23
N ILE A 92 -13.93 22.47 9.87
CA ILE A 92 -12.95 23.31 9.17
C ILE A 92 -13.54 23.77 7.82
N ARG A 93 -14.22 22.90 7.08
CA ARG A 93 -14.83 23.26 5.78
C ARG A 93 -16.00 24.23 5.92
N GLU A 94 -16.81 24.06 6.95
CA GLU A 94 -17.88 25.01 7.29
C GLU A 94 -17.32 26.41 7.52
N ARG A 95 -16.34 26.54 8.42
CA ARG A 95 -15.66 27.82 8.68
C ARG A 95 -15.00 28.40 7.44
N LEU A 96 -14.42 27.56 6.58
CA LEU A 96 -13.80 28.00 5.32
C LEU A 96 -14.78 28.62 4.33
N ASN A 97 -16.04 28.18 4.36
CA ASN A 97 -17.11 28.74 3.52
C ASN A 97 -17.60 30.09 4.06
N GLU A 98 -17.52 30.31 5.37
CA GLU A 98 -17.91 31.55 6.03
C GLU A 98 -16.79 32.60 5.94
N ASP A 99 -15.62 32.28 6.48
CA ASP A 99 -14.47 33.16 6.57
C ASP A 99 -13.15 32.36 6.68
N VAL A 100 -12.25 32.62 5.73
CA VAL A 100 -10.95 31.94 5.66
C VAL A 100 -10.10 32.25 6.89
N ILE A 101 -10.21 33.46 7.46
CA ILE A 101 -9.44 33.85 8.65
C ILE A 101 -9.91 33.04 9.86
N SER A 102 -11.21 33.02 10.14
CA SER A 102 -11.84 32.18 11.17
C SER A 102 -11.43 30.70 11.08
N ALA A 103 -11.39 30.14 9.87
CA ALA A 103 -10.93 28.77 9.66
C ALA A 103 -9.43 28.58 9.99
N VAL A 104 -8.57 29.50 9.59
CA VAL A 104 -7.13 29.46 9.89
C VAL A 104 -6.89 29.58 11.40
N GLU A 105 -7.61 30.48 12.08
CA GLU A 105 -7.58 30.60 13.54
C GLU A 105 -8.01 29.30 14.24
N TYR A 106 -9.05 28.64 13.71
CA TYR A 106 -9.52 27.36 14.25
C TYR A 106 -8.50 26.23 14.03
N ILE A 107 -7.85 26.16 12.86
CA ILE A 107 -6.76 25.21 12.60
C ILE A 107 -5.58 25.45 13.56
N ALA A 108 -5.21 26.72 13.78
CA ALA A 108 -4.17 27.09 14.74
C ALA A 108 -4.55 26.66 16.17
N HIS A 109 -5.80 26.90 16.59
CA HIS A 109 -6.32 26.44 17.87
C HIS A 109 -6.20 24.92 18.03
N LEU A 110 -6.69 24.14 17.05
CA LEU A 110 -6.61 22.68 17.10
C LEU A 110 -5.15 22.17 17.15
N ARG A 111 -4.24 22.78 16.40
CA ARG A 111 -2.81 22.45 16.43
C ARG A 111 -2.22 22.71 17.82
N ASN A 112 -2.50 23.88 18.39
CA ASN A 112 -1.98 24.29 19.70
C ASN A 112 -2.53 23.42 20.83
N ARG A 113 -3.83 23.11 20.83
CA ARG A 113 -4.44 22.19 21.79
C ARG A 113 -3.77 20.82 21.80
N ARG A 114 -3.31 20.32 20.63
CA ARG A 114 -2.55 19.06 20.56
C ARG A 114 -1.15 19.17 21.18
N ILE A 115 -0.47 20.31 21.04
CA ILE A 115 0.82 20.57 21.70
C ILE A 115 0.61 20.55 23.21
N GLU A 116 -0.37 21.31 23.69
CA GLU A 116 -0.71 21.42 25.12
C GLU A 116 -1.09 20.06 25.70
N SER A 117 -1.99 19.33 25.04
CA SER A 117 -2.40 18.00 25.51
C SER A 117 -1.21 17.04 25.55
N THR A 118 -0.30 17.10 24.57
CA THR A 118 0.92 16.28 24.57
C THR A 118 1.83 16.66 25.75
N ALA A 119 1.97 17.96 26.02
CA ALA A 119 2.76 18.49 27.13
C ALA A 119 2.21 18.00 28.48
N GLU A 120 0.90 18.11 28.68
CA GLU A 120 0.18 17.67 29.88
C GLU A 120 0.29 16.15 30.09
N ILE A 121 0.00 15.35 29.06
CA ILE A 121 0.02 13.87 29.13
C ILE A 121 1.38 13.34 29.57
N TYR A 122 2.46 13.99 29.12
CA TYR A 122 3.82 13.52 29.33
C TYR A 122 4.62 14.33 30.34
N GLY A 123 4.03 15.36 30.95
CA GLY A 123 4.72 16.23 31.92
C GLY A 123 5.89 17.02 31.32
N ILE A 124 5.78 17.44 30.06
CA ILE A 124 6.80 18.19 29.33
C ILE A 124 6.50 19.69 29.47
N PRO A 125 7.47 20.56 29.83
CA PRO A 125 7.26 21.99 29.77
C PRO A 125 6.90 22.42 28.34
N GLU A 126 5.85 23.21 28.15
CA GLU A 126 5.32 23.53 26.81
C GLU A 126 6.34 24.20 25.88
N ASN A 127 7.27 24.96 26.44
CA ASN A 127 8.35 25.63 25.71
C ASN A 127 9.58 24.72 25.48
N ASN A 128 9.53 23.46 25.92
CA ASN A 128 10.62 22.49 25.80
C ASN A 128 10.27 21.37 24.82
N MET A 129 9.89 21.77 23.61
CA MET A 129 9.69 20.86 22.49
C MET A 129 10.48 21.32 21.27
N ILE A 130 11.01 20.37 20.51
CA ILE A 130 11.77 20.64 19.29
C ILE A 130 11.32 19.73 18.15
N TYR A 131 11.58 20.17 16.93
CA TYR A 131 11.70 19.27 15.79
C TYR A 131 13.16 18.81 15.68
N HIS A 132 13.36 17.49 15.51
CA HIS A 132 14.65 16.89 15.15
C HIS A 132 14.53 16.32 13.73
N CYS A 133 15.15 16.98 12.78
CA CYS A 133 15.01 16.69 11.35
C CYS A 133 16.24 15.97 10.81
N VAL A 134 16.03 14.81 10.21
CA VAL A 134 17.01 14.11 9.36
C VAL A 134 16.69 14.44 7.90
N VAL A 135 17.41 15.40 7.34
CA VAL A 135 17.20 15.89 5.98
C VAL A 135 18.03 15.06 5.01
N ARG A 136 17.39 14.52 3.98
CA ARG A 136 18.00 13.57 3.04
C ARG A 136 18.46 14.27 1.76
N GLU A 137 19.70 14.01 1.39
CA GLU A 137 20.34 14.42 0.14
C GLU A 137 21.05 13.22 -0.49
N LYS A 138 21.70 13.39 -1.64
CA LYS A 138 22.53 12.34 -2.23
C LYS A 138 23.73 12.06 -1.30
N GLU A 139 23.86 10.80 -0.87
CA GLU A 139 24.99 10.30 -0.06
C GLU A 139 25.26 11.10 1.23
N ASN A 140 24.20 11.73 1.75
CA ASN A 140 24.30 12.67 2.85
C ASN A 140 23.00 12.76 3.64
N PHE A 141 23.13 12.90 4.96
CA PHE A 141 22.08 13.41 5.84
C PHE A 141 22.52 14.69 6.54
N ILE A 142 21.61 15.67 6.63
CA ILE A 142 21.81 16.88 7.43
C ILE A 142 20.89 16.80 8.64
N ILE A 143 21.48 16.89 9.84
CA ILE A 143 20.72 16.91 11.09
C ILE A 143 20.45 18.35 11.48
N ILE A 144 19.17 18.71 11.55
CA ILE A 144 18.74 20.06 11.90
C ILE A 144 17.74 19.98 13.04
N GLU A 145 17.89 20.88 14.01
CA GLU A 145 16.89 21.08 15.04
C GLU A 145 16.30 22.47 14.94
N GLU A 146 15.00 22.59 15.20
CA GLU A 146 14.34 23.89 15.38
C GLU A 146 13.28 23.80 16.49
N PRO A 147 13.00 24.90 17.21
CA PRO A 147 11.97 24.88 18.24
C PRO A 147 10.59 24.52 17.69
N LEU A 148 9.80 23.80 18.50
CA LEU A 148 8.41 23.49 18.20
C LEU A 148 7.53 24.52 18.90
N HIS A 149 7.23 25.61 18.18
CA HIS A 149 6.38 26.68 18.70
C HIS A 149 4.89 26.41 18.45
N LYS A 150 4.04 26.95 19.33
CA LYS A 150 2.62 27.15 19.04
C LYS A 150 2.45 28.22 17.97
N ILE A 151 1.37 28.13 17.20
CA ILE A 151 0.98 29.19 16.26
C ILE A 151 0.40 30.35 17.08
N VAL A 152 0.93 31.56 16.92
CA VAL A 152 0.45 32.73 17.66
C VAL A 152 -0.75 33.34 16.95
N LYS A 153 -1.94 33.10 17.50
CA LYS A 153 -3.23 33.46 16.88
C LYS A 153 -3.29 34.96 16.55
N GLU A 154 -2.84 35.81 17.46
CA GLU A 154 -2.90 37.27 17.37
C GLU A 154 -1.93 37.84 16.31
N GLU A 155 -0.97 37.02 15.86
CA GLU A 155 0.05 37.41 14.88
C GLU A 155 -0.12 36.71 13.53
N ILE A 156 -1.25 36.01 13.32
CA ILE A 156 -1.57 35.39 12.03
C ILE A 156 -1.73 36.50 10.98
N LYS A 157 -1.02 36.33 9.87
CA LYS A 157 -0.99 37.27 8.75
C LYS A 157 -0.79 36.55 7.42
N ASN A 158 -0.87 37.31 6.33
CA ASN A 158 -0.70 36.82 4.96
C ASN A 158 -1.62 35.63 4.62
N VAL A 159 -2.83 35.61 5.19
CA VAL A 159 -3.83 34.57 4.91
C VAL A 159 -4.31 34.73 3.48
N LYS A 160 -4.05 33.72 2.64
CA LYS A 160 -4.48 33.72 1.23
C LYS A 160 -4.74 32.31 0.72
N LYS A 161 -5.68 32.19 -0.21
CA LYS A 161 -5.86 30.95 -0.98
C LYS A 161 -4.70 30.83 -1.97
N ARG A 162 -3.86 29.82 -1.77
CA ARG A 162 -2.76 29.48 -2.69
C ARG A 162 -3.26 28.70 -3.91
N SER A 163 -4.31 27.90 -3.72
CA SER A 163 -5.08 27.24 -4.76
C SER A 163 -6.49 26.91 -4.25
N GLU A 164 -7.34 26.31 -5.08
CA GLU A 164 -8.68 25.84 -4.65
C GLU A 164 -8.62 24.92 -3.42
N ASN A 165 -7.54 24.14 -3.28
CA ASN A 165 -7.37 23.15 -2.23
C ASN A 165 -6.28 23.53 -1.21
N SER A 166 -5.78 24.76 -1.21
CA SER A 166 -4.74 25.15 -0.25
C SER A 166 -4.80 26.61 0.19
N ILE A 167 -4.52 26.81 1.48
CA ILE A 167 -4.47 28.12 2.13
C ILE A 167 -3.09 28.27 2.74
N GLU A 168 -2.46 29.40 2.51
CA GLU A 168 -1.20 29.75 3.14
C GLU A 168 -1.39 30.92 4.10
N PHE A 169 -0.63 30.90 5.18
CA PHE A 169 -0.62 31.92 6.22
C PHE A 169 0.71 31.86 6.96
N SER A 170 1.03 32.89 7.74
CA SER A 170 2.22 32.90 8.59
C SER A 170 1.96 33.58 9.93
N ASP A 171 2.82 33.32 10.90
CA ASP A 171 2.94 34.07 12.15
C ASP A 171 4.40 34.54 12.34
N LYS A 172 4.82 34.89 13.55
CA LYS A 172 6.23 35.22 13.82
C LYS A 172 7.19 34.03 13.78
N TYR A 173 6.69 32.80 13.93
CA TYR A 173 7.52 31.60 14.07
C TYR A 173 7.61 30.78 12.79
N GLY A 174 6.64 30.89 11.88
CA GLY A 174 6.61 30.04 10.71
C GLY A 174 5.71 30.50 9.57
N GLU A 175 5.94 29.85 8.43
CA GLU A 175 5.07 29.87 7.26
C GLU A 175 4.35 28.52 7.17
N TYR A 176 3.06 28.55 6.91
CA TYR A 176 2.20 27.38 6.93
C TYR A 176 1.38 27.25 5.65
N ILE A 177 1.09 26.00 5.28
CA ILE A 177 0.15 25.67 4.22
C ILE A 177 -0.82 24.63 4.76
N PHE A 178 -2.11 24.94 4.73
CA PHE A 178 -3.17 23.99 4.98
C PHE A 178 -3.68 23.42 3.66
N ASN A 179 -3.64 22.09 3.52
CA ASN A 179 -4.24 21.37 2.41
C ASN A 179 -5.67 20.94 2.79
N ILE A 180 -6.66 21.49 2.09
CA ILE A 180 -8.08 21.31 2.41
C ILE A 180 -8.53 19.87 2.14
N SER A 181 -8.13 19.29 1.00
CA SER A 181 -8.58 17.95 0.60
C SER A 181 -8.03 16.85 1.52
N LYS A 182 -6.79 17.02 1.99
CA LYS A 182 -6.10 16.09 2.89
C LYS A 182 -6.31 16.42 4.36
N SER A 183 -6.93 17.56 4.69
CA SER A 183 -7.06 18.07 6.05
C SER A 183 -5.71 18.11 6.79
N VAL A 184 -4.64 18.52 6.10
CA VAL A 184 -3.25 18.48 6.62
C VAL A 184 -2.68 19.88 6.72
N LEU A 185 -2.12 20.22 7.88
CA LEU A 185 -1.30 21.41 8.09
C LEU A 185 0.18 21.08 7.91
N MET A 186 0.82 21.83 7.02
CA MET A 186 2.24 21.77 6.75
C MET A 186 2.92 23.05 7.24
N LYS A 187 4.14 22.92 7.76
CA LYS A 187 5.01 24.04 8.14
C LYS A 187 6.23 24.03 7.23
N LYS A 188 6.73 25.22 6.89
CA LYS A 188 8.05 25.41 6.28
C LYS A 188 9.14 25.25 7.34
N PHE A 189 10.04 24.30 7.13
CA PHE A 189 11.17 24.03 8.01
C PHE A 189 12.38 24.88 7.64
N PHE A 190 13.36 24.92 8.56
CA PHE A 190 14.60 25.70 8.47
C PHE A 190 14.36 27.19 8.66
N SER A 191 13.66 27.52 9.74
CA SER A 191 13.52 28.90 10.23
C SER A 191 14.88 29.51 10.61
N LYS A 192 14.89 30.81 10.92
CA LYS A 192 16.09 31.50 11.42
C LYS A 192 16.62 30.93 12.74
N GLU A 193 15.78 30.23 13.51
CA GLU A 193 16.13 29.59 14.77
C GLU A 193 16.65 28.16 14.58
N ALA A 194 16.66 27.65 13.35
CA ALA A 194 17.13 26.31 13.05
C ALA A 194 18.65 26.21 13.23
N VAL A 195 19.10 25.12 13.86
CA VAL A 195 20.51 24.84 14.11
C VAL A 195 20.88 23.56 13.38
N LYS A 196 21.83 23.66 12.44
CA LYS A 196 22.49 22.49 11.84
C LYS A 196 23.39 21.85 12.90
N ARG A 197 23.06 20.63 13.29
CA ARG A 197 23.78 19.85 14.31
C ARG A 197 24.90 19.02 13.72
N ALA A 198 24.68 18.45 12.55
CA ALA A 198 25.66 17.59 11.89
C ALA A 198 25.39 17.48 10.39
N GLU A 199 26.43 17.06 9.68
CA GLU A 199 26.37 16.55 8.31
C GLU A 199 26.96 15.14 8.33
N VAL A 200 26.26 14.19 7.72
CA VAL A 200 26.54 12.76 7.81
C VAL A 200 26.72 12.24 6.40
N ARG A 201 27.98 12.15 5.96
CA ARG A 201 28.33 11.65 4.63
C ARG A 201 28.61 10.15 4.67
N PHE A 202 28.20 9.45 3.63
CA PHE A 202 28.39 8.00 3.49
C PHE A 202 28.32 7.60 2.02
N GLU A 203 28.98 6.51 1.67
CA GLU A 203 28.86 5.90 0.34
C GLU A 203 27.71 4.89 0.35
N ILE A 204 26.89 4.90 -0.71
CA ILE A 204 25.80 3.94 -0.84
C ILE A 204 26.36 2.59 -1.32
N ILE A 205 26.07 1.53 -0.57
CA ILE A 205 26.44 0.16 -0.93
C ILE A 205 25.59 -0.28 -2.12
N GLU A 206 26.26 -0.80 -3.15
CA GLU A 206 25.63 -1.23 -4.40
C GLU A 206 24.68 -2.41 -4.23
N ASN A 207 25.09 -3.44 -3.46
CA ASN A 207 24.27 -4.61 -3.14
C ASN A 207 24.20 -4.84 -1.62
N PRO A 208 23.33 -4.11 -0.89
CA PRO A 208 23.21 -4.26 0.56
C PRO A 208 22.54 -5.57 1.00
N ILE A 209 21.91 -6.33 0.08
CA ILE A 209 21.31 -7.63 0.40
C ILE A 209 22.40 -8.65 0.74
N ASP A 210 23.48 -8.72 -0.05
CA ASP A 210 24.61 -9.62 0.21
C ASP A 210 25.21 -9.38 1.60
N LEU A 211 25.27 -8.11 2.05
CA LEU A 211 25.74 -7.78 3.39
C LEU A 211 24.84 -8.37 4.47
N ILE A 212 23.52 -8.29 4.29
CA ILE A 212 22.55 -8.86 5.24
C ILE A 212 22.67 -10.38 5.26
N GLU A 213 22.73 -11.03 4.10
CA GLU A 213 22.85 -12.49 4.01
C GLU A 213 24.11 -13.01 4.74
N ASN A 214 25.22 -12.26 4.63
CA ASN A 214 26.47 -12.62 5.31
C ASN A 214 26.43 -12.36 6.83
N LEU A 215 25.65 -11.38 7.31
CA LEU A 215 25.57 -11.02 8.73
C LEU A 215 24.49 -11.79 9.49
N VAL A 216 23.38 -12.13 8.84
CA VAL A 216 22.21 -12.74 9.46
C VAL A 216 22.32 -14.26 9.38
N ASN A 217 23.07 -14.84 10.31
CA ASN A 217 23.20 -16.29 10.44
C ASN A 217 22.04 -16.86 11.30
N ILE A 218 20.84 -16.85 10.74
CA ILE A 218 19.65 -17.47 11.36
C ILE A 218 19.43 -18.83 10.70
N SER A 219 19.40 -19.91 11.49
CA SER A 219 18.97 -21.21 11.00
C SER A 219 17.48 -21.16 10.65
N ILE A 220 17.19 -21.01 9.37
CA ILE A 220 15.84 -21.12 8.83
C ILE A 220 15.66 -22.58 8.42
N GLU A 221 14.63 -23.24 8.95
CA GLU A 221 14.12 -24.48 8.33
C GLU A 221 13.11 -24.05 7.26
N PRO A 222 13.48 -24.01 5.96
CA PRO A 222 12.55 -23.61 4.93
C PRO A 222 11.46 -24.67 4.81
N ARG A 223 10.26 -24.37 5.29
CA ARG A 223 9.04 -25.10 4.90
C ARG A 223 8.69 -24.69 3.48
N ILE A 224 9.33 -25.32 2.51
CA ILE A 224 8.90 -25.25 1.11
C ILE A 224 7.60 -26.05 1.01
N ILE A 225 6.46 -25.36 1.07
CA ILE A 225 5.18 -25.95 0.64
C ILE A 225 5.36 -26.24 -0.84
N SER A 226 5.25 -27.50 -1.26
CA SER A 226 5.37 -27.88 -2.67
C SER A 226 4.50 -26.93 -3.50
N LEU A 227 5.04 -26.37 -4.59
CA LEU A 227 4.23 -25.64 -5.55
C LEU A 227 3.19 -26.62 -6.08
N LYS A 228 1.97 -26.54 -5.57
CA LYS A 228 0.85 -27.36 -6.03
C LYS A 228 0.75 -27.15 -7.55
N PRO A 229 0.70 -28.21 -8.37
CA PRO A 229 0.51 -28.05 -9.80
C PRO A 229 -0.68 -27.14 -10.06
N TYR A 230 -0.57 -26.24 -11.04
CA TYR A 230 -1.66 -25.33 -11.37
C TYR A 230 -1.78 -25.10 -12.87
N VAL A 231 -2.98 -24.70 -13.31
CA VAL A 231 -3.25 -24.21 -14.66
C VAL A 231 -4.00 -22.89 -14.58
N ILE A 232 -3.85 -22.04 -15.59
CA ILE A 232 -4.67 -20.84 -15.77
C ILE A 232 -5.61 -21.05 -16.95
N LEU A 233 -6.91 -20.79 -16.74
CA LEU A 233 -7.96 -20.91 -17.74
C LEU A 233 -8.56 -19.53 -18.05
N PRO A 234 -8.70 -19.14 -19.32
CA PRO A 234 -9.30 -17.87 -19.69
C PRO A 234 -10.83 -17.92 -19.51
N LEU A 235 -11.41 -16.80 -19.10
CA LEU A 235 -12.86 -16.60 -19.05
C LEU A 235 -13.43 -16.02 -20.36
N TYR A 236 -12.57 -15.79 -21.34
CA TYR A 236 -12.88 -15.27 -22.66
C TYR A 236 -12.43 -16.23 -23.78
N SER A 237 -12.66 -15.82 -25.02
CA SER A 237 -12.24 -16.46 -26.25
C SER A 237 -11.59 -15.45 -27.18
N TYR A 238 -10.90 -15.92 -28.22
CA TYR A 238 -10.37 -15.07 -29.27
C TYR A 238 -11.23 -15.16 -30.52
N ASP A 239 -11.56 -14.01 -31.11
CA ASP A 239 -12.21 -13.95 -32.40
C ASP A 239 -11.22 -14.30 -33.54
N ARG A 240 -11.68 -14.26 -34.80
CA ARG A 240 -10.83 -14.53 -35.96
C ARG A 240 -9.66 -13.53 -36.13
N ARG A 241 -9.77 -12.34 -35.54
CA ARG A 241 -8.77 -11.27 -35.55
C ARG A 241 -7.90 -11.27 -34.28
N ARG A 242 -8.07 -12.28 -33.41
CA ARG A 242 -7.40 -12.43 -32.10
C ARG A 242 -7.77 -11.37 -31.08
N ASN A 243 -8.93 -10.72 -31.21
CA ASN A 243 -9.49 -9.89 -30.15
C ASN A 243 -10.15 -10.76 -29.09
N LYS A 244 -10.02 -10.36 -27.83
CA LYS A 244 -10.66 -11.03 -26.69
C LYS A 244 -12.15 -10.71 -26.68
N TYR A 245 -12.99 -11.73 -26.53
CA TYR A 245 -14.44 -11.58 -26.38
C TYR A 245 -15.03 -12.71 -25.53
N VAL A 246 -16.17 -12.48 -24.88
CA VAL A 246 -16.91 -13.54 -24.18
C VAL A 246 -18.03 -14.03 -25.11
N PRO A 247 -18.10 -15.32 -25.48
CA PRO A 247 -19.14 -15.80 -26.38
C PRO A 247 -20.55 -15.65 -25.82
N GLU A 248 -21.52 -15.28 -26.67
CA GLU A 248 -22.91 -14.98 -26.25
C GLU A 248 -23.74 -16.22 -25.87
N HIS A 249 -23.37 -17.40 -26.34
CA HIS A 249 -24.12 -18.65 -26.16
C HIS A 249 -23.25 -19.80 -25.60
N SER A 250 -22.11 -19.51 -24.98
CA SER A 250 -21.24 -20.55 -24.41
C SER A 250 -20.35 -20.02 -23.29
N GLY A 251 -19.72 -20.91 -22.54
CA GLY A 251 -18.84 -20.54 -21.44
C GLY A 251 -19.63 -19.89 -20.31
N LEU A 252 -19.32 -18.62 -20.02
CA LEU A 252 -20.03 -17.82 -19.01
C LEU A 252 -21.48 -17.50 -19.41
N ASN A 253 -21.80 -17.45 -20.71
CA ASN A 253 -23.16 -17.21 -21.19
C ASN A 253 -23.83 -18.52 -21.68
N GLN A 254 -23.47 -19.67 -21.12
CA GLN A 254 -24.05 -20.96 -21.52
C GLN A 254 -25.56 -21.03 -21.22
N TRP A 255 -26.05 -20.34 -20.20
CA TRP A 255 -27.47 -20.18 -19.88
C TRP A 255 -28.29 -19.64 -21.07
N ASN A 256 -27.69 -18.77 -21.91
CA ASN A 256 -28.31 -18.14 -23.07
C ASN A 256 -28.27 -19.01 -24.35
N ALA A 257 -27.73 -20.22 -24.30
CA ALA A 257 -27.66 -21.06 -25.49
C ALA A 257 -29.06 -21.52 -25.97
N GLY A 258 -29.21 -21.79 -27.26
CA GLY A 258 -30.43 -22.39 -27.82
C GLY A 258 -30.59 -23.88 -27.47
N GLY A 259 -31.79 -24.42 -27.67
CA GLY A 259 -32.12 -25.83 -27.43
C GLY A 259 -32.93 -26.05 -26.16
N ARG A 260 -32.45 -26.90 -25.24
CA ARG A 260 -33.19 -27.19 -23.99
C ARG A 260 -33.29 -25.96 -23.09
N PRO A 261 -34.31 -25.88 -22.21
CA PRO A 261 -34.31 -24.96 -21.09
C PRO A 261 -33.05 -25.12 -20.25
N ARG A 262 -32.44 -23.99 -19.86
CA ARG A 262 -31.23 -23.93 -19.03
C ARG A 262 -31.50 -23.09 -17.78
N ASP A 263 -30.76 -23.38 -16.73
CA ASP A 263 -30.77 -22.55 -15.53
C ASP A 263 -30.04 -21.24 -15.84
N GLU A 264 -30.51 -20.12 -15.29
CA GLU A 264 -29.90 -18.78 -15.44
C GLU A 264 -28.46 -18.73 -14.90
N ASN A 265 -28.05 -19.71 -14.09
CA ASN A 265 -26.70 -19.85 -13.57
C ASN A 265 -25.92 -21.01 -14.21
N GLU A 266 -26.40 -21.55 -15.34
CA GLU A 266 -25.71 -22.60 -16.07
C GLU A 266 -24.50 -22.02 -16.82
N VAL A 267 -23.29 -22.35 -16.38
CA VAL A 267 -22.03 -21.88 -16.98
C VAL A 267 -21.01 -23.00 -17.06
N TYR A 268 -19.98 -22.81 -17.89
CA TYR A 268 -18.74 -23.56 -17.76
C TYR A 268 -17.52 -22.68 -18.03
N ILE A 269 -16.39 -23.04 -17.44
CA ILE A 269 -15.09 -22.47 -17.77
C ILE A 269 -14.45 -23.36 -18.83
N ARG A 270 -14.05 -22.77 -19.96
CA ARG A 270 -13.43 -23.53 -21.05
C ARG A 270 -12.02 -23.95 -20.67
N ILE A 271 -11.66 -25.19 -20.97
CA ILE A 271 -10.29 -25.69 -20.88
C ILE A 271 -9.65 -25.62 -22.27
N PRO A 272 -8.69 -24.71 -22.52
CA PRO A 272 -8.05 -24.57 -23.83
C PRO A 272 -7.27 -25.83 -24.23
N SER A 273 -7.16 -26.09 -25.53
CA SER A 273 -6.41 -27.24 -26.06
C SER A 273 -4.92 -27.20 -25.68
N VAL A 274 -4.33 -26.00 -25.56
CA VAL A 274 -2.96 -25.81 -25.07
C VAL A 274 -2.80 -26.37 -23.66
N ILE A 275 -3.78 -26.15 -22.77
CA ILE A 275 -3.73 -26.67 -21.40
C ILE A 275 -3.81 -28.19 -21.42
N LYS A 276 -4.78 -28.77 -22.14
CA LYS A 276 -4.92 -30.23 -22.25
C LYS A 276 -3.68 -30.91 -22.84
N LYS A 277 -3.02 -30.28 -23.82
CA LYS A 277 -1.80 -30.82 -24.45
C LYS A 277 -0.61 -30.79 -23.50
N ASN A 278 -0.49 -29.75 -22.68
CA ASN A 278 0.66 -29.58 -21.78
C ASN A 278 0.47 -30.24 -20.41
N PHE A 279 -0.78 -30.37 -19.97
CA PHE A 279 -1.13 -30.92 -18.67
C PHE A 279 -2.29 -31.93 -18.81
N PRO A 280 -2.09 -33.05 -19.54
CA PRO A 280 -3.14 -34.03 -19.82
C PRO A 280 -3.75 -34.65 -18.56
N ASP A 281 -2.93 -34.84 -17.51
CA ASP A 281 -3.34 -35.48 -16.26
C ASP A 281 -3.70 -34.48 -15.15
N PHE A 282 -3.90 -33.21 -15.51
CA PHE A 282 -4.18 -32.16 -14.52
C PHE A 282 -5.55 -32.33 -13.88
N PHE A 283 -6.59 -32.55 -14.69
CA PHE A 283 -7.96 -32.76 -14.23
C PHE A 283 -8.31 -34.25 -14.22
N PRO A 284 -9.30 -34.67 -13.40
CA PRO A 284 -9.80 -36.04 -13.43
C PRO A 284 -10.46 -36.38 -14.76
N SER A 285 -10.65 -37.68 -15.00
CA SER A 285 -11.38 -38.18 -16.16
C SER A 285 -12.79 -37.58 -16.28
N ARG A 286 -13.31 -37.57 -17.50
CA ARG A 286 -14.64 -37.07 -17.83
C ARG A 286 -15.70 -37.60 -16.87
N ASP A 287 -16.64 -36.73 -16.50
CA ASP A 287 -17.77 -37.02 -15.62
C ASP A 287 -17.41 -37.53 -14.22
N THR A 288 -16.12 -37.52 -13.84
CA THR A 288 -15.65 -37.83 -12.49
C THR A 288 -15.79 -36.59 -11.61
N PRO A 289 -16.63 -36.61 -10.55
CA PRO A 289 -16.78 -35.48 -9.65
C PRO A 289 -15.52 -35.28 -8.79
N PHE A 290 -15.20 -34.03 -8.50
CA PHE A 290 -14.13 -33.64 -7.58
C PHE A 290 -14.53 -32.43 -6.74
N GLU A 291 -13.82 -32.20 -5.65
CA GLU A 291 -13.98 -31.02 -4.79
C GLU A 291 -13.30 -29.81 -5.43
N LEU A 292 -14.03 -28.71 -5.53
CA LEU A 292 -13.51 -27.41 -5.95
C LEU A 292 -13.71 -26.39 -4.83
N ILE A 293 -12.62 -25.92 -4.25
CA ILE A 293 -12.61 -24.91 -3.19
C ILE A 293 -12.60 -23.53 -3.83
N LEU A 294 -13.62 -22.73 -3.50
CA LEU A 294 -13.73 -21.34 -3.93
C LEU A 294 -12.90 -20.41 -3.02
N PRO A 295 -12.63 -19.16 -3.42
CA PRO A 295 -11.83 -18.21 -2.64
C PRO A 295 -12.38 -17.89 -1.23
N ASN A 296 -13.68 -18.11 -1.02
CA ASN A 296 -14.34 -17.94 0.27
C ASN A 296 -14.34 -19.23 1.13
N GLU A 297 -13.45 -20.19 0.81
CA GLU A 297 -13.34 -21.53 1.43
C GLU A 297 -14.56 -22.44 1.29
N LYS A 298 -15.59 -22.02 0.54
CA LYS A 298 -16.73 -22.89 0.24
C LYS A 298 -16.29 -23.99 -0.72
N VAL A 299 -16.59 -25.23 -0.37
CA VAL A 299 -16.36 -26.41 -1.21
C VAL A 299 -17.59 -26.68 -2.06
N ILE A 300 -17.40 -26.84 -3.37
CA ILE A 300 -18.46 -27.24 -4.31
C ILE A 300 -18.03 -28.51 -5.06
N SER A 301 -19.00 -29.31 -5.52
CA SER A 301 -18.70 -30.42 -6.43
C SER A 301 -18.58 -29.90 -7.86
N ALA A 302 -17.51 -30.27 -8.55
CA ALA A 302 -17.23 -29.92 -9.94
C ALA A 302 -16.87 -31.17 -10.76
N LYS A 303 -16.94 -31.06 -12.09
CA LYS A 303 -16.56 -32.13 -13.02
C LYS A 303 -16.13 -31.56 -14.38
N ILE A 304 -15.41 -32.38 -15.14
CA ILE A 304 -15.08 -32.10 -16.55
C ILE A 304 -16.11 -32.78 -17.47
N CYS A 305 -16.68 -32.03 -18.42
CA CYS A 305 -17.74 -32.51 -19.31
C CYS A 305 -17.61 -31.98 -20.76
N GLN A 306 -18.59 -32.39 -21.59
CA GLN A 306 -18.76 -32.12 -23.02
C GLN A 306 -17.74 -32.82 -23.94
N ASP A 307 -17.99 -32.78 -25.25
CA ASP A 307 -17.08 -33.35 -26.24
C ASP A 307 -15.67 -32.78 -26.09
N ASN A 308 -14.68 -33.68 -26.06
CA ASN A 308 -13.26 -33.38 -25.93
C ASN A 308 -12.89 -32.73 -24.57
N ASP A 309 -13.59 -33.04 -23.47
CA ASP A 309 -13.22 -32.68 -22.09
C ASP A 309 -12.94 -31.18 -21.91
N LYS A 310 -13.76 -30.35 -22.57
CA LYS A 310 -13.48 -28.92 -22.77
C LYS A 310 -14.09 -28.00 -21.70
N ALA A 311 -14.91 -28.53 -20.79
CA ALA A 311 -15.72 -27.73 -19.89
C ALA A 311 -15.54 -28.13 -18.43
N LEU A 312 -15.02 -27.19 -17.62
CA LEU A 312 -15.07 -27.23 -16.15
C LEU A 312 -16.38 -26.62 -15.68
N MET A 313 -17.20 -27.38 -14.94
CA MET A 313 -18.48 -26.90 -14.42
C MET A 313 -18.83 -27.54 -13.08
N SER A 314 -19.79 -26.96 -12.34
CA SER A 314 -20.27 -27.56 -11.09
C SER A 314 -21.25 -28.72 -11.32
N ASN A 315 -21.42 -29.57 -10.31
CA ASN A 315 -22.45 -30.59 -10.24
C ASN A 315 -23.27 -30.41 -8.95
N PRO A 316 -24.50 -29.86 -8.99
CA PRO A 316 -25.29 -29.51 -10.17
C PRO A 316 -24.76 -28.29 -10.94
N ASN A 317 -25.04 -28.19 -12.24
CA ASN A 317 -24.51 -27.16 -13.14
C ASN A 317 -25.21 -25.80 -12.99
N LYS A 318 -25.12 -25.24 -11.78
CA LYS A 318 -25.65 -23.91 -11.41
C LYS A 318 -24.86 -23.23 -10.30
N VAL A 319 -24.12 -24.02 -9.50
CA VAL A 319 -23.40 -23.50 -8.32
C VAL A 319 -22.21 -22.64 -8.72
N LEU A 320 -21.43 -23.09 -9.71
CA LEU A 320 -20.29 -22.33 -10.23
C LEU A 320 -20.75 -21.02 -10.89
N GLY A 321 -21.84 -21.07 -11.66
CA GLY A 321 -22.37 -19.86 -12.31
C GLY A 321 -22.99 -18.88 -11.36
N LYS A 322 -23.66 -19.33 -10.29
CA LYS A 322 -24.12 -18.42 -9.23
C LYS A 322 -22.94 -17.66 -8.62
N TRP A 323 -21.86 -18.37 -8.30
CA TRP A 323 -20.66 -17.75 -7.77
C TRP A 323 -20.05 -16.75 -8.75
N ILE A 324 -19.77 -17.15 -10.00
CA ILE A 324 -19.14 -16.25 -10.98
C ILE A 324 -20.07 -15.08 -11.33
N LEU A 325 -21.28 -15.38 -11.82
CA LEU A 325 -22.17 -14.36 -12.40
C LEU A 325 -22.77 -13.44 -11.33
N ARG A 326 -23.24 -13.99 -10.21
CA ARG A 326 -24.05 -13.25 -9.22
C ARG A 326 -23.21 -12.74 -8.05
N ASP A 327 -22.34 -13.58 -7.51
CA ASP A 327 -21.58 -13.23 -6.31
C ASP A 327 -20.37 -12.34 -6.64
N ILE A 328 -19.72 -12.57 -7.78
CA ILE A 328 -18.48 -11.87 -8.18
C ILE A 328 -18.76 -10.79 -9.21
N LEU A 329 -19.27 -11.15 -10.39
CA LEU A 329 -19.48 -10.22 -11.50
C LEU A 329 -20.71 -9.32 -11.33
N LYS A 330 -21.59 -9.62 -10.37
CA LYS A 330 -22.82 -8.85 -10.07
C LYS A 330 -23.74 -8.65 -11.30
N ILE A 331 -23.75 -9.62 -12.21
CA ILE A 331 -24.54 -9.63 -13.44
C ILE A 331 -26.00 -9.98 -13.09
N LYS A 332 -26.96 -9.27 -13.69
CA LYS A 332 -28.39 -9.57 -13.50
C LYS A 332 -28.81 -10.80 -14.32
N GLU A 333 -29.89 -11.45 -13.93
CA GLU A 333 -30.48 -12.53 -14.74
C GLU A 333 -30.91 -12.00 -16.11
N GLY A 334 -30.71 -12.78 -17.17
CA GLY A 334 -30.92 -12.33 -18.56
C GLY A 334 -29.87 -11.37 -19.14
N GLU A 335 -28.85 -10.97 -18.38
CA GLU A 335 -27.82 -10.03 -18.83
C GLU A 335 -26.52 -10.76 -19.27
N LEU A 336 -26.02 -10.46 -20.47
CA LEU A 336 -24.79 -11.07 -20.99
C LEU A 336 -23.54 -10.58 -20.28
N VAL A 337 -22.61 -11.50 -20.06
CA VAL A 337 -21.21 -11.21 -19.72
C VAL A 337 -20.46 -10.85 -21.00
N THR A 338 -19.80 -9.69 -21.01
CA THR A 338 -18.91 -9.25 -22.08
C THR A 338 -17.47 -9.17 -21.58
N TYR A 339 -16.50 -9.04 -22.48
CA TYR A 339 -15.09 -8.92 -22.08
C TYR A 339 -14.84 -7.60 -21.33
N GLU A 340 -15.53 -6.53 -21.71
CA GLU A 340 -15.42 -5.21 -21.09
C GLU A 340 -15.81 -5.27 -19.61
N LYS A 341 -16.84 -6.03 -19.25
CA LYS A 341 -17.27 -6.22 -17.85
C LYS A 341 -16.24 -6.98 -17.01
N LEU A 342 -15.56 -7.95 -17.61
CA LEU A 342 -14.45 -8.64 -16.96
C LEU A 342 -13.28 -7.65 -16.75
N ALA A 343 -12.96 -6.88 -17.79
CA ALA A 343 -11.88 -5.91 -17.76
C ALA A 343 -12.10 -4.76 -16.75
N GLU A 344 -13.35 -4.32 -16.57
CA GLU A 344 -13.74 -3.26 -15.63
C GLU A 344 -13.35 -3.58 -14.19
N ILE A 345 -13.44 -4.85 -13.79
CA ILE A 345 -13.06 -5.32 -12.45
C ILE A 345 -11.64 -5.92 -12.41
N GLY A 346 -10.90 -5.82 -13.51
CA GLY A 346 -9.49 -6.20 -13.58
C GLY A 346 -9.19 -7.69 -13.67
N ILE A 347 -10.15 -8.55 -14.03
CA ILE A 347 -9.95 -10.01 -14.14
C ILE A 347 -10.30 -10.50 -15.55
N ASP A 348 -9.63 -11.54 -16.04
CA ASP A 348 -10.01 -12.19 -17.32
C ASP A 348 -9.79 -13.70 -17.34
N SER A 349 -9.30 -14.27 -16.25
CA SER A 349 -8.92 -15.67 -16.16
C SER A 349 -9.08 -16.19 -14.73
N VAL A 350 -9.00 -17.50 -14.59
CA VAL A 350 -8.96 -18.18 -13.29
C VAL A 350 -7.72 -19.05 -13.21
N ILE A 351 -7.14 -19.14 -12.02
CA ILE A 351 -6.12 -20.13 -11.68
C ILE A 351 -6.79 -21.30 -10.97
N VAL A 352 -6.37 -22.51 -11.31
CA VAL A 352 -6.80 -23.74 -10.65
C VAL A 352 -5.58 -24.49 -10.14
N TRP A 353 -5.54 -24.81 -8.85
CA TRP A 353 -4.50 -25.65 -8.24
C TRP A 353 -5.01 -27.07 -8.01
N LYS A 354 -4.16 -28.07 -8.25
CA LYS A 354 -4.39 -29.47 -7.83
C LYS A 354 -3.88 -29.63 -6.39
N GLU A 355 -4.80 -29.72 -5.43
CA GLU A 355 -4.49 -29.93 -4.00
C GLU A 355 -4.42 -31.42 -3.61
N GLY A 356 -4.94 -32.30 -4.46
CA GLY A 356 -4.93 -33.76 -4.32
C GLY A 356 -5.57 -34.41 -5.55
N GLU A 357 -5.78 -35.73 -5.55
CA GLU A 357 -6.30 -36.44 -6.74
C GLU A 357 -7.69 -35.98 -7.19
N LEU A 358 -8.60 -35.70 -6.25
CA LEU A 358 -9.95 -35.22 -6.52
C LEU A 358 -10.25 -33.94 -5.74
N LYS A 359 -9.22 -33.12 -5.50
CA LYS A 359 -9.35 -31.88 -4.72
C LYS A 359 -8.59 -30.74 -5.39
N TYR A 360 -9.32 -29.69 -5.72
CA TYR A 360 -8.83 -28.55 -6.46
C TYR A 360 -9.25 -27.26 -5.79
N ARG A 361 -8.48 -26.19 -6.01
CA ARG A 361 -8.81 -24.83 -5.57
C ARG A 361 -8.84 -23.93 -6.79
N ILE A 362 -9.76 -22.96 -6.81
CA ILE A 362 -9.89 -21.98 -7.89
C ILE A 362 -9.87 -20.56 -7.35
N ASP A 363 -9.24 -19.65 -8.08
CA ASP A 363 -9.30 -18.21 -7.81
C ASP A 363 -9.25 -17.40 -9.12
N PHE A 364 -9.66 -16.14 -9.09
CA PHE A 364 -9.56 -15.24 -10.24
C PHE A 364 -8.14 -14.72 -10.40
N ARG A 365 -7.80 -14.34 -11.64
CA ARG A 365 -6.52 -13.74 -11.99
C ARG A 365 -6.70 -12.49 -12.81
N GLU A 366 -5.73 -11.61 -12.63
CA GLU A 366 -5.57 -10.34 -13.31
C GLU A 366 -5.48 -10.51 -14.83
N ILE A 367 -5.90 -9.47 -15.54
CA ILE A 367 -5.81 -9.41 -17.01
C ILE A 367 -4.38 -9.71 -17.46
N GLY A 368 -4.24 -10.62 -18.43
CA GLY A 368 -2.94 -11.01 -18.98
C GLY A 368 -2.27 -12.20 -18.29
N ALA A 369 -2.82 -12.68 -17.17
CA ALA A 369 -2.25 -13.84 -16.46
C ALA A 369 -2.24 -15.11 -17.31
N TYR A 370 -3.29 -15.36 -18.09
CA TYR A 370 -3.36 -16.49 -19.01
C TYR A 370 -2.30 -16.38 -20.12
N GLU A 371 -2.13 -15.20 -20.74
CA GLU A 371 -1.09 -14.97 -21.74
C GLU A 371 0.32 -15.17 -21.21
N ASN A 372 0.60 -14.66 -20.01
CA ASN A 372 1.91 -14.84 -19.38
C ASN A 372 2.19 -16.32 -19.10
N PHE A 373 1.15 -17.07 -18.69
CA PHE A 373 1.27 -18.51 -18.43
C PHE A 373 1.57 -19.32 -19.70
N ILE A 374 0.83 -19.09 -20.79
CA ILE A 374 1.05 -19.81 -22.06
C ILE A 374 2.37 -19.41 -22.74
N THR A 375 2.84 -18.18 -22.58
CA THR A 375 4.17 -17.76 -23.03
C THR A 375 5.26 -18.53 -22.31
N LYS A 376 5.20 -18.62 -20.97
CA LYS A 376 6.17 -19.40 -20.17
C LYS A 376 6.20 -20.89 -20.55
N ILE A 377 5.03 -21.49 -20.80
CA ILE A 377 4.94 -22.88 -21.28
C ILE A 377 5.65 -23.05 -22.64
N SER A 378 5.62 -22.02 -23.47
CA SER A 378 6.24 -22.04 -24.80
C SER A 378 7.75 -21.80 -24.75
N GLU A 379 8.21 -20.94 -23.85
CA GLU A 379 9.63 -20.61 -23.63
C GLU A 379 10.40 -21.73 -22.92
N GLY A 380 9.76 -22.48 -22.01
CA GLY A 380 10.36 -23.65 -21.37
C GLY A 380 10.57 -24.87 -22.29
N ARG A 381 10.38 -24.69 -23.61
CA ARG A 381 10.62 -25.70 -24.66
C ARG A 381 11.83 -25.37 -25.54
N GLY A 382 12.58 -24.31 -25.21
CA GLY A 382 13.82 -23.92 -25.87
C GLY A 382 15.04 -24.69 -25.38
#